data_AF-A0A2A2K7P0-F1
#
_entry.id   AF-A0A2A2K7P0-F1
#
_cell.length_a   1.000
_cell.length_b   1.000
_cell.length_c   1.000
_cell.angle_alpha   90.00
_cell.angle_beta   90.00
_cell.angle_gamma   90.00
#
_symmetry.space_group_name_H-M   'P 1'
#
loop_
_entity.id
_entity.type
_entity.pdbx_description
1 polymer ?
#
loop_
_entity_poly.entity_id
_entity_poly.type
_entity_poly.pdbx_seq_one_letter_code
_entity_poly.pdbx_strand_id
1 'polypeptide(L)'
;MCRPGRPLPWQQARLARDPKRWRLALRYGLGALLLAVLGFKLGHSALWLLWPAFSLLLVALNYALFGAQGFQKDSDGRLSVAATALLAPYLIAAWINSRLWTWRHPQADEVCEGVYLGRVPGAGDAVQFQAVIDLSAELACRALIAGQARCHEQTPQASQSYLNLPSLDLVAPDTQTLQQAAEAIEHLRRHGPVLVCCALGYSRSASAVAAWLVVSGRCKAIAHAETLIRQARPGVYWAIRVALDAELFARLASRDSLPADTQALDRALFELRLKPTADDPRGWPARSEAALALLRRQALCLAAQVLLAVTLPFTG
;
A
#
# COMPACT_ATOMS: atom_id res chain seq x y z
N MET A 1 8.04 33.04 -3.40
CA MET A 1 7.89 32.18 -2.22
C MET A 1 8.84 30.99 -2.36
N CYS A 2 9.85 30.87 -1.49
CA CYS A 2 10.74 29.71 -1.48
C CYS A 2 9.93 28.48 -1.07
N ARG A 3 9.92 27.44 -1.92
CA ARG A 3 9.39 26.13 -1.56
C ARG A 3 10.14 25.64 -0.31
N PRO A 4 9.45 25.16 0.75
CA PRO A 4 10.16 24.52 1.86
C PRO A 4 11.06 23.41 1.29
N GLY A 5 12.31 23.38 1.76
CA GLY A 5 13.29 22.40 1.28
C GLY A 5 12.75 21.00 1.45
N ARG A 6 12.82 20.18 0.39
CA ARG A 6 12.41 18.78 0.47
C ARG A 6 13.29 18.07 1.51
N PRO A 7 12.73 17.31 2.46
CA PRO A 7 13.53 16.57 3.43
C PRO A 7 14.44 15.60 2.67
N LEU A 8 15.71 15.57 3.04
CA LEU A 8 16.70 14.76 2.34
C LEU A 8 16.52 13.30 2.78
N PRO A 9 16.53 12.31 1.86
CA PRO A 9 16.22 10.92 2.20
C PRO A 9 17.08 10.33 3.32
N TRP A 10 18.34 10.77 3.45
CA TRP A 10 19.25 10.30 4.49
C TRP A 10 18.89 10.78 5.90
N GLN A 11 18.17 11.91 6.03
CA GLN A 11 17.73 12.41 7.34
C GLN A 11 16.67 11.50 7.98
N GLN A 12 16.01 10.67 7.16
CA GLN A 12 14.97 9.74 7.60
C GLN A 12 15.36 8.28 7.33
N ALA A 13 16.63 8.01 7.03
CA ALA A 13 17.13 6.67 6.77
C ALA A 13 16.94 5.77 8.00
N ARG A 14 16.21 4.67 7.83
CA ARG A 14 15.98 3.67 8.87
C ARG A 14 15.95 2.30 8.24
N LEU A 15 16.73 1.37 8.81
CA LEU A 15 16.71 -0.02 8.35
C LEU A 15 15.29 -0.59 8.40
N ALA A 16 14.90 -1.25 7.31
CA ALA A 16 13.61 -1.88 7.18
C ALA A 16 13.46 -3.00 8.23
N ARG A 17 12.34 -3.00 8.94
CA ARG A 17 11.99 -4.07 9.90
C ARG A 17 11.19 -5.20 9.24
N ASP A 18 10.56 -4.93 8.09
CA ASP A 18 9.71 -5.89 7.38
C ASP A 18 10.57 -6.85 6.52
N PRO A 19 10.49 -8.18 6.71
CA PRO A 19 11.21 -9.15 5.88
C PRO A 19 10.80 -9.11 4.40
N LYS A 20 9.60 -8.64 4.05
CA LYS A 20 9.21 -8.45 2.63
C LYS A 20 10.06 -7.39 1.96
N ARG A 21 10.33 -6.27 2.64
CA ARG A 21 11.21 -5.21 2.14
C ARG A 21 12.63 -5.72 1.89
N TRP A 22 13.17 -6.55 2.78
CA TRP A 22 14.49 -7.16 2.57
C TRP A 22 14.51 -8.14 1.40
N ARG A 23 13.47 -8.96 1.21
CA ARG A 23 13.37 -9.84 0.03
C ARG A 23 13.32 -9.04 -1.28
N LEU A 24 12.60 -7.93 -1.30
CA LEU A 24 12.56 -7.03 -2.46
C LEU A 24 13.91 -6.34 -2.68
N ALA A 25 14.53 -5.83 -1.61
CA ALA A 25 15.86 -5.23 -1.68
C ALA A 25 16.91 -6.22 -2.23
N LEU A 26 16.87 -7.48 -1.80
CA LEU A 26 17.77 -8.53 -2.30
C LEU A 26 17.52 -8.80 -3.80
N ARG A 27 16.27 -8.92 -4.23
CA ARG A 27 15.94 -9.15 -5.66
C ARG A 27 16.45 -8.01 -6.54
N TYR A 28 16.19 -6.76 -6.14
CA TYR A 28 16.69 -5.60 -6.87
C TYR A 28 18.23 -5.51 -6.82
N GLY A 29 18.84 -5.83 -5.67
CA GLY A 29 20.30 -5.86 -5.50
C GLY A 29 20.98 -6.92 -6.35
N LEU A 30 20.40 -8.12 -6.46
CA LEU A 30 20.89 -9.18 -7.35
C LEU A 30 20.77 -8.78 -8.82
N GLY A 31 19.65 -8.14 -9.21
CA GLY A 31 19.50 -7.56 -10.55
C GLY A 31 20.53 -6.48 -10.84
N ALA A 32 20.80 -5.60 -9.88
CA ALA A 32 21.84 -4.58 -9.98
C ALA A 32 23.23 -5.21 -10.16
N LEU A 33 23.57 -6.20 -9.33
CA LEU A 33 24.84 -6.93 -9.41
C LEU A 33 25.01 -7.63 -10.75
N LEU A 34 23.96 -8.31 -11.24
CA LEU A 34 23.97 -8.98 -12.54
C LEU A 34 24.26 -7.99 -13.67
N LEU A 35 23.53 -6.88 -13.74
CA LEU A 35 23.74 -5.85 -14.75
C LEU A 35 25.13 -5.22 -14.66
N ALA A 36 25.63 -4.98 -13.44
CA ALA A 36 26.98 -4.47 -13.23
C ALA A 36 28.04 -5.45 -13.74
N VAL A 37 27.93 -6.74 -13.39
CA VAL A 37 28.85 -7.79 -13.85
C VAL A 37 28.83 -7.92 -15.37
N LEU A 38 27.65 -7.91 -16.00
CA LEU A 38 27.55 -7.92 -17.47
C LEU A 38 28.19 -6.66 -18.08
N GLY A 39 27.94 -5.49 -17.50
CA GLY A 39 28.51 -4.23 -17.96
C GLY A 39 30.03 -4.22 -17.94
N PHE A 40 30.65 -4.76 -16.89
CA PHE A 40 32.10 -4.87 -16.80
C PHE A 40 32.69 -5.99 -17.68
N LYS A 41 31.99 -7.12 -17.84
CA LYS A 41 32.50 -8.27 -18.63
C LYS A 41 32.42 -8.07 -20.14
N LEU A 42 31.40 -7.35 -20.64
CA LEU A 42 31.13 -7.20 -22.07
C LEU A 42 31.81 -5.97 -22.71
N GLY A 43 32.52 -5.14 -21.92
CA GLY A 43 33.36 -4.06 -22.42
C GLY A 43 32.63 -2.75 -22.75
N HIS A 44 33.23 -1.93 -23.64
CA HIS A 44 32.96 -0.49 -23.81
C HIS A 44 31.48 -0.08 -23.95
N SER A 45 30.70 -0.74 -24.81
CA SER A 45 29.28 -0.38 -25.01
C SER A 45 28.38 -0.90 -23.88
N ALA A 46 28.78 -1.98 -23.20
CA ALA A 46 28.03 -2.55 -22.09
C ALA A 46 28.14 -1.74 -20.80
N LEU A 47 29.05 -0.76 -20.70
CA LEU A 47 29.12 0.18 -19.59
C LEU A 47 27.82 0.99 -19.43
N TRP A 48 27.02 1.14 -20.49
CA TRP A 48 25.67 1.69 -20.41
C TRP A 48 24.75 0.92 -19.45
N LEU A 49 25.02 -0.37 -19.19
CA LEU A 49 24.30 -1.19 -18.20
C LEU A 49 24.58 -0.76 -16.75
N LEU A 50 25.62 0.02 -16.49
CA LEU A 50 25.89 0.56 -15.15
C LEU A 50 24.82 1.54 -14.71
N TRP A 51 24.18 2.26 -15.64
CA TRP A 51 23.09 3.17 -15.31
C TRP A 51 21.83 2.44 -14.79
N PRO A 52 21.26 1.43 -15.48
CA PRO A 52 20.19 0.61 -14.91
C PRO A 52 20.66 -0.19 -13.69
N ALA A 53 21.91 -0.65 -13.62
CA ALA A 53 22.44 -1.30 -12.41
C ALA A 53 22.37 -0.35 -11.19
N PHE A 54 22.84 0.88 -11.34
CA PHE A 54 22.78 1.89 -10.28
C PHE A 54 21.34 2.27 -9.94
N SER A 55 20.47 2.38 -10.94
CA SER A 55 19.04 2.61 -10.73
C SER A 55 18.40 1.52 -9.87
N LEU A 56 18.68 0.23 -10.15
CA LEU A 56 18.19 -0.89 -9.35
C LEU A 56 18.82 -0.94 -7.95
N LEU A 57 20.09 -0.55 -7.81
CA LEU A 57 20.75 -0.44 -6.52
C LEU A 57 20.05 0.61 -5.65
N LEU A 58 19.73 1.79 -6.19
CA LEU A 58 18.98 2.81 -5.46
C LEU A 58 17.58 2.32 -5.07
N VAL A 59 16.89 1.58 -5.94
CA VAL A 59 15.60 0.96 -5.58
C VAL A 59 15.78 -0.05 -4.44
N ALA A 60 16.83 -0.86 -4.47
CA ALA A 60 17.15 -1.78 -3.38
C ALA A 60 17.37 -1.03 -2.05
N LEU A 61 18.09 0.11 -2.09
CA LEU A 61 18.28 0.98 -0.93
C LEU A 61 16.97 1.66 -0.47
N ASN A 62 16.06 2.00 -1.39
CA ASN A 62 14.73 2.50 -1.02
C ASN A 62 13.95 1.43 -0.22
N TYR A 63 13.98 0.17 -0.67
CA TYR A 63 13.37 -0.92 0.08
C TYR A 63 14.09 -1.18 1.42
N ALA A 64 15.42 -1.12 1.48
CA ALA A 64 16.18 -1.46 2.69
C ALA A 64 16.28 -0.32 3.73
N LEU A 65 16.35 0.95 3.32
CA LEU A 65 16.79 2.08 4.16
C LEU A 65 15.90 3.32 4.06
N PHE A 66 15.62 3.81 2.85
CA PHE A 66 15.00 5.15 2.68
C PHE A 66 13.47 5.13 2.66
N GLY A 67 12.86 3.97 2.45
CA GLY A 67 11.42 3.86 2.27
C GLY A 67 10.94 4.57 1.00
N ALA A 68 9.66 4.94 0.99
CA ALA A 68 9.02 5.63 -0.13
C ALA A 68 9.66 7.01 -0.44
N GLN A 69 10.24 7.66 0.57
CA GLN A 69 10.88 8.97 0.42
C GLN A 69 12.14 8.93 -0.44
N GLY A 70 12.77 7.76 -0.62
CA GLY A 70 13.91 7.60 -1.52
C GLY A 70 13.60 7.93 -2.98
N PHE A 71 12.33 7.87 -3.38
CA PHE A 71 11.86 8.33 -4.70
C PHE A 71 11.75 9.87 -4.80
N GLN A 72 11.76 10.59 -3.67
CA GLN A 72 11.73 12.06 -3.61
C GLN A 72 10.56 12.70 -4.38
N LYS A 73 9.39 12.05 -4.32
CA LYS A 73 8.15 12.58 -4.88
C LYS A 73 7.59 13.66 -3.96
N ASP A 74 7.29 14.83 -4.53
CA ASP A 74 6.78 15.98 -3.78
C ASP A 74 5.24 15.99 -3.66
N SER A 75 4.72 17.01 -2.99
CA SER A 75 3.29 17.24 -2.83
C SER A 75 2.56 17.51 -4.15
N ASP A 76 3.27 17.88 -5.22
CA ASP A 76 2.70 18.14 -6.55
C ASP A 76 2.76 16.89 -7.45
N GLY A 77 3.26 15.76 -6.92
CA GLY A 77 3.34 14.48 -7.62
C GLY A 77 4.54 14.38 -8.56
N ARG A 78 5.51 15.28 -8.43
CA ARG A 78 6.75 15.33 -9.24
C ARG A 78 7.91 14.74 -8.46
N LEU A 79 8.73 13.95 -9.14
CA LEU A 79 10.01 13.46 -8.60
C LEU A 79 11.06 14.58 -8.65
N SER A 80 12.07 14.54 -7.79
CA SER A 80 13.21 15.46 -7.91
C SER A 80 13.97 15.22 -9.22
N VAL A 81 14.67 16.24 -9.73
CA VAL A 81 15.47 16.11 -10.96
C VAL A 81 16.51 15.01 -10.78
N ALA A 82 17.18 14.97 -9.63
CA ALA A 82 18.13 13.93 -9.27
C ALA A 82 17.49 12.54 -9.25
N ALA A 83 16.37 12.36 -8.56
CA ALA A 83 15.67 11.08 -8.52
C ALA A 83 15.21 10.65 -9.93
N THR A 84 14.72 11.59 -10.74
CA THR A 84 14.28 11.32 -12.12
C THR A 84 15.43 10.82 -12.99
N ALA A 85 16.61 11.44 -12.92
CA ALA A 85 17.77 11.06 -13.71
C ALA A 85 18.42 9.75 -13.24
N LEU A 86 18.62 9.60 -11.93
CA LEU A 86 19.27 8.43 -11.36
C LEU A 86 18.39 7.17 -11.41
N LEU A 87 17.07 7.34 -11.25
CA LEU A 87 16.11 6.23 -11.31
C LEU A 87 15.48 6.05 -12.69
N ALA A 88 15.84 6.85 -13.70
CA ALA A 88 15.14 6.86 -14.99
C ALA A 88 14.92 5.47 -15.61
N PRO A 89 15.92 4.55 -15.64
CA PRO A 89 15.73 3.22 -16.21
C PRO A 89 14.62 2.44 -15.49
N TYR A 90 14.63 2.46 -14.16
CA TYR A 90 13.58 1.85 -13.35
C TYR A 90 12.23 2.54 -13.54
N LEU A 91 12.20 3.87 -13.56
CA LEU A 91 10.95 4.65 -13.70
C LEU A 91 10.29 4.40 -15.06
N ILE A 92 11.08 4.32 -16.14
CA ILE A 92 10.59 3.96 -17.48
C ILE A 92 10.02 2.54 -17.45
N ALA A 93 10.75 1.57 -16.89
CA ALA A 93 10.26 0.20 -16.75
C ALA A 93 8.97 0.12 -15.93
N ALA A 94 8.88 0.85 -14.82
CA ALA A 94 7.68 0.91 -13.98
C ALA A 94 6.49 1.55 -14.71
N TRP A 95 6.73 2.60 -15.50
CA TRP A 95 5.70 3.23 -16.31
C TRP A 95 5.21 2.28 -17.42
N ILE A 96 6.12 1.64 -18.16
CA ILE A 96 5.78 0.66 -19.20
C ILE A 96 4.99 -0.50 -18.57
N ASN A 97 5.45 -1.04 -17.45
CA ASN A 97 4.76 -2.09 -16.71
C ASN A 97 3.33 -1.66 -16.35
N SER A 98 3.15 -0.42 -15.86
CA SER A 98 1.82 0.12 -15.57
C SER A 98 0.92 0.16 -16.79
N ARG A 99 1.43 0.67 -17.93
CA ARG A 99 0.64 0.78 -19.16
C ARG A 99 0.33 -0.57 -19.78
N LEU A 100 1.30 -1.47 -19.82
CA LEU A 100 1.12 -2.81 -20.38
C LEU A 100 0.17 -3.66 -19.53
N TRP A 101 0.26 -3.59 -18.19
CA TRP A 101 -0.64 -4.36 -17.33
C TRP A 101 -2.09 -3.87 -17.42
N THR A 102 -2.28 -2.56 -17.55
CA THR A 102 -3.60 -1.94 -17.57
C THR A 102 -4.14 -1.65 -18.96
N TRP A 103 -3.47 -2.10 -20.02
CA TRP A 103 -3.82 -1.75 -21.41
C TRP A 103 -5.26 -2.10 -21.81
N ARG A 104 -5.79 -3.21 -21.28
CA ARG A 104 -7.19 -3.64 -21.50
C ARG A 104 -8.20 -3.00 -20.55
N HIS A 105 -7.72 -2.40 -19.46
CA HIS A 105 -8.58 -1.81 -18.42
C HIS A 105 -7.95 -0.55 -17.80
N PRO A 106 -7.67 0.49 -18.62
CA PRO A 106 -6.98 1.70 -18.18
C PRO A 106 -7.85 2.65 -17.36
N GLN A 107 -9.17 2.57 -17.49
CA GLN A 107 -10.13 3.40 -16.77
C GLN A 107 -10.11 3.12 -15.27
N ALA A 108 -10.53 4.11 -14.48
CA ALA A 108 -10.79 3.95 -13.06
C ALA A 108 -12.23 3.49 -12.85
N ASP A 109 -12.45 2.64 -11.85
CA ASP A 109 -13.76 2.06 -11.56
C ASP A 109 -14.34 2.70 -10.31
N GLU A 110 -15.63 3.05 -10.37
CA GLU A 110 -16.32 3.53 -9.19
C GLU A 110 -16.52 2.38 -8.21
N VAL A 111 -16.07 2.60 -6.98
CA VAL A 111 -16.26 1.67 -5.87
C VAL A 111 -17.60 1.97 -5.20
N CYS A 112 -17.78 3.19 -4.72
CA CYS A 112 -19.08 3.71 -4.25
C CYS A 112 -19.01 5.22 -4.00
N GLU A 113 -20.16 5.90 -4.11
CA GLU A 113 -20.34 7.30 -3.69
C GLU A 113 -19.32 8.28 -4.29
N GLY A 114 -19.01 8.13 -5.58
CA GLY A 114 -18.06 9.00 -6.27
C GLY A 114 -16.59 8.75 -5.93
N VAL A 115 -16.26 7.65 -5.23
CA VAL A 115 -14.87 7.22 -5.01
C VAL A 115 -14.48 6.20 -6.06
N TYR A 116 -13.48 6.55 -6.86
CA TYR A 116 -12.94 5.75 -7.96
C TYR A 116 -11.59 5.15 -7.60
N LEU A 117 -11.35 3.92 -8.05
CA LEU A 117 -10.11 3.18 -7.87
C LEU A 117 -9.43 2.94 -9.22
N GLY A 118 -8.15 3.28 -9.33
CA GLY A 118 -7.43 3.09 -10.59
C GLY A 118 -5.91 3.21 -10.53
N ARG A 119 -5.29 3.12 -11.72
CA ARG A 119 -3.86 3.39 -11.93
C ARG A 119 -3.56 4.89 -11.82
N VAL A 120 -2.28 5.25 -11.71
CA VAL A 120 -1.85 6.66 -11.81
C VAL A 120 -2.34 7.24 -13.15
N PRO A 121 -3.05 8.38 -13.13
CA PRO A 121 -3.64 8.95 -14.33
C PRO A 121 -2.57 9.41 -15.33
N GLY A 122 -2.87 9.23 -16.61
CA GLY A 122 -2.13 9.85 -17.71
C GLY A 122 -2.47 11.33 -17.85
N ALA A 123 -1.92 11.98 -18.87
CA ALA A 123 -2.30 13.35 -19.20
C ALA A 123 -3.77 13.35 -19.69
N GLY A 124 -4.63 14.16 -19.07
CA GLY A 124 -6.05 14.26 -19.41
C GLY A 124 -6.97 13.29 -18.65
N ASP A 125 -6.47 12.13 -18.22
CA ASP A 125 -7.27 11.11 -17.50
C ASP A 125 -7.85 11.63 -16.17
N ALA A 126 -7.22 12.63 -15.55
CA ALA A 126 -7.65 13.14 -14.25
C ALA A 126 -8.72 14.23 -14.33
N VAL A 127 -9.05 14.76 -15.51
CA VAL A 127 -9.93 15.94 -15.64
C VAL A 127 -11.34 15.68 -15.07
N GLN A 128 -11.80 14.43 -15.09
CA GLN A 128 -13.10 14.03 -14.54
C GLN A 128 -13.17 13.95 -13.01
N PHE A 129 -12.03 14.07 -12.31
CA PHE A 129 -11.99 13.95 -10.85
C PHE A 129 -11.75 15.31 -10.19
N GLN A 130 -12.53 15.63 -9.16
CA GLN A 130 -12.30 16.83 -8.35
C GLN A 130 -11.05 16.70 -7.48
N ALA A 131 -10.71 15.47 -7.08
CA ALA A 131 -9.50 15.20 -6.33
C ALA A 131 -8.80 13.90 -6.73
N VAL A 132 -7.49 13.86 -6.53
CA VAL A 132 -6.65 12.68 -6.75
C VAL A 132 -5.81 12.41 -5.50
N ILE A 133 -5.97 11.22 -4.93
CA ILE A 133 -5.17 10.71 -3.82
C ILE A 133 -4.24 9.63 -4.38
N ASP A 134 -2.94 9.88 -4.33
CA ASP A 134 -1.93 9.07 -5.00
C ASP A 134 -1.00 8.40 -3.99
N LEU A 135 -1.01 7.07 -4.01
CA LEU A 135 -0.20 6.22 -3.13
C LEU A 135 1.07 5.68 -3.80
N SER A 136 1.35 6.03 -5.06
CA SER A 136 2.57 5.62 -5.74
C SER A 136 3.74 6.51 -5.32
N ALA A 137 4.82 5.91 -4.82
CA ALA A 137 6.05 6.64 -4.57
C ALA A 137 6.83 6.87 -5.87
N GLU A 138 6.77 5.89 -6.78
CA GLU A 138 7.65 5.76 -7.94
C GLU A 138 7.12 6.45 -9.20
N LEU A 139 5.80 6.49 -9.46
CA LEU A 139 5.27 7.10 -10.67
C LEU A 139 4.83 8.54 -10.42
N ALA A 140 5.34 9.47 -11.23
CA ALA A 140 4.90 10.86 -11.18
C ALA A 140 3.44 11.00 -11.63
N CYS A 141 2.64 11.79 -10.91
CA CYS A 141 1.27 12.12 -11.31
C CYS A 141 1.28 13.29 -12.30
N ARG A 142 1.50 12.99 -13.58
CA ARG A 142 1.65 14.02 -14.63
C ARG A 142 0.35 14.76 -14.97
N ALA A 143 -0.80 14.25 -14.53
CA ALA A 143 -2.11 14.81 -14.85
C ALA A 143 -2.27 16.26 -14.33
N LEU A 144 -1.68 16.58 -13.18
CA LEU A 144 -1.75 17.92 -12.58
C LEU A 144 -0.71 18.89 -13.15
N ILE A 145 0.43 18.35 -13.59
CA ILE A 145 1.52 19.10 -14.23
C ILE A 145 1.05 19.70 -15.58
N ALA A 146 0.27 18.94 -16.35
CA ALA A 146 -0.24 19.36 -17.66
C ALA A 146 -1.47 20.30 -17.57
N GLY A 147 -2.17 20.32 -16.44
CA GLY A 147 -3.21 21.31 -16.14
C GLY A 147 -2.59 22.68 -15.85
N GLN A 148 -1.60 22.73 -14.95
CA GLN A 148 -0.94 23.99 -14.54
C GLN A 148 -0.12 24.66 -15.65
N ALA A 149 0.50 23.89 -16.56
CA ALA A 149 1.28 24.45 -17.67
C ALA A 149 0.41 25.02 -18.82
N ARG A 150 -0.89 24.69 -18.86
CA ARG A 150 -1.84 25.18 -19.88
C ARG A 150 -2.68 26.39 -19.45
N CYS A 151 -2.52 26.86 -18.20
CA CYS A 151 -3.26 28.00 -17.66
C CYS A 151 -2.75 29.38 -18.12
N HIS A 152 -2.30 29.54 -19.36
CA HIS A 152 -2.15 30.88 -19.97
C HIS A 152 -3.46 31.36 -20.60
N GLU A 153 -4.46 30.48 -20.76
CA GLU A 153 -5.80 30.86 -21.22
C GLU A 153 -6.79 30.80 -20.05
N GLN A 154 -7.44 31.93 -19.80
CA GLN A 154 -8.32 32.15 -18.67
C GLN A 154 -9.58 31.30 -18.78
N THR A 155 -9.67 30.20 -18.02
CA THR A 155 -10.96 29.60 -17.65
C THR A 155 -10.88 29.18 -16.19
N PRO A 156 -11.83 29.60 -15.32
CA PRO A 156 -11.85 29.23 -13.91
C PRO A 156 -12.29 27.77 -13.76
N GLN A 157 -11.41 26.82 -14.08
CA GLN A 157 -11.61 25.42 -13.74
C GLN A 157 -11.34 25.25 -12.25
N ALA A 158 -12.34 24.74 -11.53
CA ALA A 158 -12.28 24.45 -10.10
C ALA A 158 -10.97 23.76 -9.73
N SER A 159 -10.28 24.29 -8.70
CA SER A 159 -8.96 23.81 -8.29
C SER A 159 -9.01 22.32 -7.95
N GLN A 160 -8.45 21.49 -8.83
CA GLN A 160 -8.34 20.04 -8.60
C GLN A 160 -7.41 19.80 -7.40
N SER A 161 -7.92 19.10 -6.38
CA SER A 161 -7.14 18.79 -5.18
C SER A 161 -6.25 17.59 -5.42
N TYR A 162 -4.99 17.65 -5.00
CA TYR A 162 -4.08 16.51 -5.08
C TYR A 162 -3.41 16.26 -3.74
N LEU A 163 -3.36 14.98 -3.36
CA LEU A 163 -2.71 14.52 -2.15
C LEU A 163 -1.80 13.35 -2.48
N ASN A 164 -0.51 13.51 -2.17
CA ASN A 164 0.49 12.46 -2.29
C ASN A 164 0.70 11.77 -0.92
N LEU A 165 0.45 10.46 -0.86
CA LEU A 165 0.70 9.60 0.30
C LEU A 165 1.64 8.45 -0.12
N PRO A 166 2.92 8.74 -0.34
CA PRO A 166 3.81 7.85 -1.07
C PRO A 166 4.04 6.53 -0.32
N SER A 167 3.72 5.41 -0.95
CA SER A 167 3.94 4.05 -0.43
C SER A 167 4.75 3.19 -1.41
N LEU A 168 5.64 2.37 -0.85
CA LEU A 168 6.42 1.39 -1.62
C LEU A 168 5.50 0.35 -2.26
N ASP A 169 5.83 -0.06 -3.49
CA ASP A 169 5.10 -1.12 -4.18
C ASP A 169 5.35 -2.49 -3.54
N LEU A 170 4.38 -3.41 -3.69
CA LEU A 170 4.41 -4.77 -3.11
C LEU A 170 4.56 -4.86 -1.58
N VAL A 171 4.49 -3.71 -0.89
CA VAL A 171 4.50 -3.58 0.57
C VAL A 171 3.19 -2.92 0.96
N ALA A 172 2.57 -3.43 2.02
CA ALA A 172 1.37 -2.82 2.57
C ALA A 172 1.68 -1.40 3.06
N PRO A 173 0.86 -0.38 2.73
CA PRO A 173 0.96 0.91 3.40
C PRO A 173 0.77 0.73 4.90
N ASP A 174 1.49 1.51 5.71
CA ASP A 174 1.33 1.47 7.16
C ASP A 174 -0.02 2.03 7.62
N THR A 175 -0.39 1.73 8.86
CA THR A 175 -1.68 2.11 9.44
C THR A 175 -1.90 3.62 9.46
N GLN A 176 -0.85 4.42 9.68
CA GLN A 176 -0.96 5.88 9.68
C GLN A 176 -1.28 6.40 8.28
N THR A 177 -0.58 5.89 7.26
CA THR A 177 -0.84 6.21 5.86
C THR A 177 -2.26 5.81 5.44
N LEU A 178 -2.73 4.63 5.87
CA LEU A 178 -4.10 4.19 5.59
C LEU A 178 -5.17 5.04 6.29
N GLN A 179 -4.92 5.49 7.52
CA GLN A 179 -5.80 6.41 8.23
C GLN A 179 -5.87 7.78 7.56
N GLN A 180 -4.72 8.36 7.24
CA GLN A 180 -4.63 9.62 6.50
C GLN A 180 -5.35 9.51 5.15
N ALA A 181 -5.17 8.39 4.44
CA ALA A 181 -5.89 8.16 3.19
C ALA A 181 -7.40 8.06 3.42
N ALA A 182 -7.86 7.32 4.43
CA ALA A 182 -9.29 7.19 4.74
C ALA A 182 -9.97 8.53 5.07
N GLU A 183 -9.32 9.33 5.91
CA GLU A 183 -9.79 10.69 6.26
C GLU A 183 -9.83 11.60 5.04
N ALA A 184 -8.77 11.59 4.23
CA ALA A 184 -8.70 12.38 3.01
C ALA A 184 -9.78 11.98 1.99
N ILE A 185 -10.02 10.67 1.80
CA ILE A 185 -11.07 10.17 0.91
C ILE A 185 -12.44 10.68 1.39
N GLU A 186 -12.76 10.53 2.69
CA GLU A 186 -14.05 10.94 3.23
C GLU A 186 -14.27 12.46 3.16
N HIS A 187 -13.21 13.25 3.35
CA HIS A 187 -13.27 14.69 3.21
C HIS A 187 -13.47 15.12 1.75
N LEU A 188 -12.66 14.59 0.83
CA LEU A 188 -12.63 15.04 -0.56
C LEU A 188 -13.86 14.56 -1.35
N ARG A 189 -14.41 13.38 -1.05
CA ARG A 189 -15.59 12.84 -1.76
C ARG A 189 -16.84 13.68 -1.60
N ARG A 190 -16.92 14.50 -0.55
CA ARG A 190 -18.03 15.45 -0.31
C ARG A 190 -18.04 16.61 -1.30
N HIS A 191 -16.92 16.85 -1.98
CA HIS A 191 -16.73 17.97 -2.89
C HIS A 191 -16.75 17.54 -4.36
N GLY A 192 -16.88 16.25 -4.66
CA GLY A 192 -16.95 15.71 -6.01
C GLY A 192 -16.23 14.37 -6.16
N PRO A 193 -16.12 13.84 -7.40
CA PRO A 193 -15.49 12.56 -7.67
C PRO A 193 -14.01 12.53 -7.24
N VAL A 194 -13.61 11.47 -6.53
CA VAL A 194 -12.24 11.28 -6.03
C VAL A 194 -11.61 10.06 -6.66
N LEU A 195 -10.44 10.23 -7.29
CA LEU A 195 -9.61 9.11 -7.72
C LEU A 195 -8.61 8.73 -6.63
N VAL A 196 -8.67 7.49 -6.15
CA VAL A 196 -7.65 6.88 -5.31
C VAL A 196 -6.78 5.97 -6.19
N CYS A 197 -5.51 6.32 -6.37
CA CYS A 197 -4.64 5.63 -7.31
C CYS A 197 -3.29 5.18 -6.71
N CYS A 198 -2.71 4.17 -7.36
CA CYS A 198 -1.32 3.76 -7.21
C CYS A 198 -0.82 3.34 -8.60
N ALA A 199 0.33 2.68 -8.74
CA ALA A 199 0.86 2.39 -10.09
C ALA A 199 -0.11 1.64 -11.00
N LEU A 200 -0.78 0.62 -10.48
CA LEU A 200 -1.71 -0.22 -11.25
C LEU A 200 -3.18 -0.10 -10.80
N GLY A 201 -3.41 0.37 -9.57
CA GLY A 201 -4.75 0.43 -8.98
C GLY A 201 -5.23 -0.85 -8.27
N TYR A 202 -4.34 -1.82 -8.00
CA TYR A 202 -4.76 -3.15 -7.50
C TYR A 202 -4.28 -3.52 -6.09
N SER A 203 -3.43 -2.70 -5.45
CA SER A 203 -2.82 -3.06 -4.16
C SER A 203 -2.87 -1.93 -3.14
N ARG A 204 -2.00 -0.93 -3.29
CA ARG A 204 -1.86 0.18 -2.31
C ARG A 204 -3.13 1.02 -2.22
N SER A 205 -3.61 1.51 -3.37
CA SER A 205 -4.86 2.29 -3.43
C SER A 205 -6.08 1.47 -3.03
N ALA A 206 -6.14 0.18 -3.37
CA ALA A 206 -7.21 -0.70 -2.92
C ALA A 206 -7.22 -0.87 -1.39
N SER A 207 -6.04 -0.94 -0.76
CA SER A 207 -5.92 -0.99 0.71
C SER A 207 -6.41 0.30 1.37
N ALA A 208 -6.11 1.47 0.77
CA ALA A 208 -6.62 2.75 1.24
C ALA A 208 -8.15 2.87 1.11
N VAL A 209 -8.71 2.44 -0.02
CA VAL A 209 -10.17 2.41 -0.21
C VAL A 209 -10.83 1.43 0.77
N ALA A 210 -10.22 0.26 1.01
CA ALA A 210 -10.72 -0.69 2.00
C ALA A 210 -10.70 -0.10 3.41
N ALA A 211 -9.62 0.60 3.80
CA ALA A 211 -9.53 1.29 5.07
C ALA A 211 -10.62 2.37 5.21
N TRP A 212 -10.84 3.16 4.15
CA TRP A 212 -11.92 4.14 4.10
C TRP A 212 -13.30 3.52 4.30
N LEU A 213 -13.64 2.46 3.55
CA LEU A 213 -14.93 1.78 3.65
C LEU A 213 -15.23 1.32 5.08
N VAL A 214 -14.22 0.84 5.80
CA VAL A 214 -14.38 0.34 7.16
C VAL A 214 -14.41 1.49 8.18
N VAL A 215 -13.46 2.44 8.10
CA VAL A 215 -13.37 3.59 9.02
C VAL A 215 -14.60 4.50 8.91
N SER A 216 -15.21 4.61 7.73
CA SER A 216 -16.42 5.39 7.54
C SER A 216 -17.72 4.67 7.94
N GLY A 217 -17.65 3.39 8.33
CA GLY A 217 -18.82 2.57 8.68
C GLY A 217 -19.62 2.02 7.49
N ARG A 218 -19.14 2.16 6.24
CA ARG A 218 -19.81 1.58 5.04
C ARG A 218 -19.69 0.06 5.01
N CYS A 219 -18.61 -0.47 5.59
CA CYS A 219 -18.38 -1.90 5.74
C CYS A 219 -18.07 -2.22 7.22
N LYS A 220 -18.89 -3.07 7.84
CA LYS A 220 -18.65 -3.56 9.20
C LYS A 220 -17.47 -4.52 9.32
N ALA A 221 -17.06 -5.12 8.20
CA ALA A 221 -15.96 -6.07 8.12
C ALA A 221 -15.14 -5.85 6.86
N ILE A 222 -13.83 -6.12 6.96
CA ILE A 222 -12.89 -6.02 5.83
C ILE A 222 -13.27 -6.97 4.70
N ALA A 223 -13.85 -8.13 5.02
CA ALA A 223 -14.33 -9.07 4.01
C ALA A 223 -15.39 -8.43 3.08
N HIS A 224 -16.28 -7.60 3.62
CA HIS A 224 -17.27 -6.89 2.80
C HIS A 224 -16.62 -5.81 1.94
N ALA A 225 -15.65 -5.07 2.49
CA ALA A 225 -14.89 -4.08 1.72
C ALA A 225 -14.10 -4.73 0.57
N GLU A 226 -13.49 -5.90 0.82
CA GLU A 226 -12.81 -6.69 -0.20
C GLU A 226 -13.77 -7.09 -1.33
N THR A 227 -14.95 -7.62 -0.98
CA THR A 227 -15.97 -8.02 -1.97
C THR A 227 -16.40 -6.83 -2.83
N LEU A 228 -16.72 -5.69 -2.21
CA LEU A 228 -17.17 -4.49 -2.92
C LEU A 228 -16.10 -3.97 -3.88
N ILE A 229 -14.84 -3.90 -3.43
CA ILE A 229 -13.72 -3.48 -4.28
C ILE A 229 -13.50 -4.47 -5.44
N ARG A 230 -13.60 -5.78 -5.19
CA ARG A 230 -13.45 -6.81 -6.24
C ARG A 230 -14.57 -6.78 -7.26
N GLN A 231 -15.79 -6.42 -6.85
CA GLN A 231 -16.91 -6.20 -7.75
C GLN A 231 -16.67 -5.00 -8.66
N ALA A 232 -16.18 -3.88 -8.10
CA ALA A 232 -15.86 -2.69 -8.87
C ALA A 232 -14.67 -2.91 -9.83
N ARG A 233 -13.59 -3.53 -9.34
CA ARG A 233 -12.36 -3.74 -10.11
C ARG A 233 -11.84 -5.17 -9.98
N PRO A 234 -12.23 -6.08 -10.91
CA PRO A 234 -11.75 -7.45 -10.92
C PRO A 234 -10.22 -7.53 -11.02
N GLY A 235 -9.59 -8.37 -10.20
CA GLY A 235 -8.13 -8.53 -10.16
C GLY A 235 -7.42 -7.81 -9.01
N VAL A 236 -8.15 -7.09 -8.14
CA VAL A 236 -7.62 -6.66 -6.84
C VAL A 236 -7.38 -7.92 -6.00
N TYR A 237 -6.12 -8.33 -5.83
CA TYR A 237 -5.73 -9.58 -5.16
C TYR A 237 -4.76 -9.34 -3.98
N TRP A 238 -4.92 -10.14 -2.92
CA TRP A 238 -4.05 -10.45 -1.77
C TRP A 238 -3.51 -9.33 -0.86
N ALA A 239 -3.50 -8.05 -1.27
CA ALA A 239 -2.90 -6.98 -0.45
C ALA A 239 -3.79 -6.50 0.71
N ILE A 240 -5.12 -6.50 0.52
CA ILE A 240 -6.09 -5.96 1.49
C ILE A 240 -5.98 -6.68 2.84
N ARG A 241 -5.83 -8.02 2.84
CA ARG A 241 -5.81 -8.81 4.08
C ARG A 241 -4.54 -8.62 4.91
N VAL A 242 -3.39 -8.47 4.26
CA VAL A 242 -2.11 -8.29 4.97
C VAL A 242 -1.96 -6.86 5.50
N ALA A 243 -2.48 -5.86 4.77
CA ALA A 243 -2.33 -4.45 5.12
C ALA A 243 -3.29 -3.99 6.24
N LEU A 244 -4.46 -4.63 6.36
CA LEU A 244 -5.48 -4.26 7.35
C LEU A 244 -5.47 -5.15 8.62
N ASP A 245 -4.43 -5.97 8.85
CA ASP A 245 -4.40 -6.89 9.99
C ASP A 245 -4.05 -6.24 11.34
N ALA A 246 -4.67 -6.80 12.39
CA ALA A 246 -4.57 -6.58 13.84
C ALA A 246 -4.70 -5.14 14.38
N GLU A 247 -3.96 -4.17 13.85
CA GLU A 247 -3.82 -2.83 14.47
C GLU A 247 -4.91 -1.85 14.02
N LEU A 248 -5.40 -1.99 12.78
CA LEU A 248 -6.62 -1.33 12.33
C LEU A 248 -7.86 -1.98 12.98
N PHE A 249 -7.87 -3.31 13.14
CA PHE A 249 -8.88 -3.98 13.95
C PHE A 249 -8.86 -3.54 15.40
N ALA A 250 -7.69 -3.38 16.03
CA ALA A 250 -7.57 -2.88 17.41
C ALA A 250 -8.07 -1.42 17.55
N ARG A 251 -7.89 -0.58 16.52
CA ARG A 251 -8.40 0.80 16.51
C ARG A 251 -9.89 0.92 16.15
N LEU A 252 -10.39 0.08 15.25
CA LEU A 252 -11.82 -0.08 15.01
C LEU A 252 -12.50 -0.67 16.26
N ALA A 253 -11.77 -1.54 16.96
CA ALA A 253 -12.16 -2.11 18.23
C ALA A 253 -12.10 -1.12 19.40
N SER A 254 -11.50 0.06 19.20
CA SER A 254 -11.50 1.13 20.20
C SER A 254 -12.60 2.18 19.96
N ARG A 255 -13.47 2.02 18.94
CA ARG A 255 -14.66 2.86 18.79
C ARG A 255 -15.80 2.29 19.64
N ASP A 256 -16.17 3.06 20.67
CA ASP A 256 -17.35 3.16 21.55
C ASP A 256 -18.31 1.97 21.83
N SER A 257 -18.23 0.79 21.20
CA SER A 257 -19.13 -0.34 21.49
C SER A 257 -18.44 -1.64 21.92
N LEU A 258 -17.11 -1.71 21.93
CA LEU A 258 -16.45 -3.00 22.17
C LEU A 258 -16.72 -3.65 23.52
N PRO A 259 -16.72 -2.92 24.65
CA PRO A 259 -17.01 -3.55 25.94
C PRO A 259 -18.42 -4.17 25.96
N ALA A 260 -19.39 -3.53 25.30
CA ALA A 260 -20.76 -4.03 25.18
C ALA A 260 -20.85 -5.24 24.23
N ASP A 261 -20.18 -5.19 23.07
CA ASP A 261 -20.15 -6.30 22.11
C ASP A 261 -19.41 -7.52 22.68
N THR A 262 -18.36 -7.29 23.47
CA THR A 262 -17.58 -8.34 24.14
C THR A 262 -18.40 -9.02 25.25
N GLN A 263 -19.16 -8.23 26.03
CA GLN A 263 -20.10 -8.78 27.02
C GLN A 263 -21.24 -9.56 26.36
N ALA A 264 -21.77 -9.07 25.24
CA ALA A 264 -22.81 -9.78 24.49
C ALA A 264 -22.30 -11.13 23.95
N LEU A 265 -21.07 -11.17 23.41
CA LEU A 265 -20.42 -12.40 22.97
C LEU A 265 -20.15 -13.36 24.13
N ASP A 266 -19.65 -12.86 25.26
CA ASP A 266 -19.37 -13.69 26.45
C ASP A 266 -20.64 -14.37 26.98
N ARG A 267 -21.77 -13.64 26.99
CA ARG A 267 -23.09 -14.17 27.35
C ARG A 267 -23.56 -15.22 26.34
N ALA A 268 -23.45 -14.95 25.04
CA ALA A 268 -23.85 -15.91 24.00
C ALA A 268 -23.03 -17.21 24.07
N LEU A 269 -21.72 -17.13 24.29
CA LEU A 269 -20.85 -18.31 24.43
C LEU A 269 -21.15 -19.11 25.71
N PHE A 270 -21.54 -18.43 26.79
CA PHE A 270 -21.99 -19.09 28.02
C PHE A 270 -23.33 -19.80 27.83
N GLU A 271 -24.30 -19.15 27.18
CA GLU A 271 -25.59 -19.77 26.82
C GLU A 271 -25.41 -21.02 25.94
N LEU A 272 -24.45 -20.98 25.02
CA LEU A 272 -24.06 -22.12 24.19
C LEU A 272 -23.20 -23.17 24.92
N ARG A 273 -22.91 -22.98 26.22
CA ARG A 273 -22.01 -23.83 27.05
C ARG A 273 -20.60 -24.00 26.49
N LEU A 274 -20.15 -23.09 25.63
CA LEU A 274 -18.80 -23.06 25.07
C LEU A 274 -17.81 -22.33 25.98
N LYS A 275 -18.34 -21.56 26.95
CA LYS A 275 -17.56 -20.84 27.95
C LYS A 275 -18.11 -21.15 29.36
N PRO A 276 -17.23 -21.39 30.36
CA PRO A 276 -17.66 -21.74 31.72
C PRO A 276 -18.22 -20.57 32.53
N THR A 277 -17.91 -19.32 32.16
CA THR A 277 -18.37 -18.11 32.86
C THR A 277 -18.96 -17.09 31.88
N ALA A 278 -20.07 -16.47 32.29
CA ALA A 278 -20.77 -15.47 31.50
C ALA A 278 -19.99 -14.15 31.35
N ASP A 279 -19.11 -13.84 32.32
CA ASP A 279 -18.29 -12.63 32.30
C ASP A 279 -16.80 -12.98 32.40
N ASP A 280 -15.96 -12.12 31.80
CA ASP A 280 -14.50 -12.17 31.93
C ASP A 280 -13.96 -10.76 32.21
N PRO A 281 -13.29 -10.52 33.35
CA PRO A 281 -12.86 -9.18 33.75
C PRO A 281 -11.69 -8.63 32.91
N ARG A 282 -11.05 -9.45 32.08
CA ARG A 282 -9.90 -9.04 31.27
C ARG A 282 -10.34 -8.10 30.15
N GLY A 283 -9.61 -7.01 29.94
CA GLY A 283 -9.82 -6.13 28.78
C GLY A 283 -9.48 -6.81 27.45
N TRP A 284 -10.07 -6.32 26.35
CA TRP A 284 -9.86 -6.85 25.00
C TRP A 284 -8.38 -7.07 24.60
N PRO A 285 -7.44 -6.15 24.89
CA PRO A 285 -6.02 -6.37 24.57
C PRO A 285 -5.42 -7.60 25.26
N ALA A 286 -5.69 -7.77 26.56
CA ALA A 286 -5.17 -8.90 27.34
C ALA A 286 -5.77 -10.25 26.87
N ARG A 287 -7.03 -10.24 26.42
CA ARG A 287 -7.68 -11.42 25.83
C ARG A 287 -7.07 -11.80 24.48
N SER A 288 -6.82 -10.80 23.62
CA SER A 288 -6.18 -10.97 22.31
C SER A 288 -4.77 -11.56 22.45
N GLU A 289 -3.97 -11.02 23.38
CA GLU A 289 -2.63 -11.54 23.66
C GLU A 289 -2.65 -13.00 24.14
N ALA A 290 -3.59 -13.36 25.02
CA ALA A 290 -3.76 -14.73 25.48
C ALA A 290 -4.17 -15.69 24.34
N ALA A 291 -5.09 -15.26 23.47
CA ALA A 291 -5.51 -16.05 22.31
C ALA A 291 -4.36 -16.26 21.30
N LEU A 292 -3.58 -15.21 21.03
CA LEU A 292 -2.40 -15.29 20.17
C LEU A 292 -1.32 -16.19 20.79
N ALA A 293 -1.11 -16.14 22.10
CA ALA A 293 -0.19 -17.02 22.80
C ALA A 293 -0.62 -18.50 22.70
N LEU A 294 -1.93 -18.78 22.80
CA LEU A 294 -2.48 -20.12 22.63
C LEU A 294 -2.29 -20.62 21.18
N LEU A 295 -2.60 -19.79 20.18
CA LEU A 295 -2.41 -20.13 18.76
C LEU A 295 -0.95 -20.42 18.44
N ARG A 296 -0.01 -19.63 18.97
CA ARG A 296 1.43 -19.88 18.82
C ARG A 296 1.83 -21.23 19.42
N ARG A 297 1.32 -21.58 20.60
CA ARG A 297 1.56 -22.88 21.23
C ARG A 297 0.96 -24.03 20.42
N GLN A 298 -0.26 -23.88 19.92
CA GLN A 298 -0.91 -24.87 19.05
C GLN A 298 -0.14 -25.08 17.74
N ALA A 299 0.33 -24.01 17.12
CA ALA A 299 1.15 -24.08 15.91
C ALA A 299 2.50 -24.77 16.17
N LEU A 300 3.13 -24.53 17.33
CA LEU A 300 4.33 -25.24 17.75
C LEU A 300 4.06 -26.74 17.99
N CYS A 301 2.96 -27.08 18.66
CA CYS A 301 2.56 -28.47 18.86
C CYS A 301 2.28 -29.17 17.52
N LEU A 302 1.57 -28.51 16.60
CA LEU A 302 1.31 -29.05 15.27
C LEU A 302 2.61 -29.23 14.47
N ALA A 303 3.52 -28.27 14.52
CA ALA A 303 4.83 -28.39 13.89
C ALA A 303 5.62 -29.57 14.46
N ALA A 304 5.60 -29.76 15.78
CA ALA A 304 6.24 -30.91 16.44
C ALA A 304 5.58 -32.24 16.03
N GLN A 305 4.25 -32.31 15.95
CA GLN A 305 3.50 -33.48 15.48
C GLN A 305 3.84 -33.83 14.03
N VAL A 306 3.91 -32.84 13.15
CA VAL A 306 4.30 -33.03 11.75
C VAL A 306 5.75 -33.51 11.66
N LEU A 307 6.66 -32.95 12.45
CA LEU A 307 8.07 -33.32 12.46
C LEU A 307 8.27 -34.76 12.97
N LEU A 308 7.53 -35.18 13.99
CA LEU A 308 7.48 -36.57 14.46
C LEU A 308 6.90 -37.51 13.40
N ALA A 309 5.81 -37.13 12.72
CA ALA A 309 5.19 -37.95 11.68
C ALA A 309 6.10 -38.12 10.44
N VAL A 310 6.95 -37.14 10.14
CA VAL A 310 7.89 -37.19 9.00
C VAL A 310 9.20 -37.91 9.36
N THR A 311 9.57 -37.98 10.64
CA THR A 311 10.84 -38.60 11.10
C THR A 311 10.70 -40.05 11.55
N LEU A 312 9.48 -40.53 11.80
CA LEU A 312 9.22 -41.95 12.05
C LEU A 312 9.20 -42.71 10.72
N PRO A 313 10.12 -43.68 10.49
CA PRO A 313 10.06 -44.52 9.30
C PRO A 313 8.75 -45.32 9.32
N PHE A 314 8.01 -45.28 8.22
CA PHE A 314 6.84 -46.12 7.99
C PHE A 314 7.34 -47.58 7.94
N THR A 315 7.40 -48.27 9.07
CA THR A 315 7.65 -49.71 9.13
C THR A 315 6.34 -50.40 8.76
N GLY A 316 6.15 -50.59 7.45
CA GLY A 316 5.30 -51.64 6.91
C GLY A 316 6.06 -52.96 6.84
#